data_AF-A0A1V6GNL4-F1
#
_entry.id   AF-A0A1V6GNL4-F1
#
_cell.length_a   1.000
_cell.length_b   1.000
_cell.length_c   1.000
_cell.angle_alpha   90.00
_cell.angle_beta   90.00
_cell.angle_gamma   90.00
#
_symmetry.space_group_name_H-M   'P 1'
#
loop_
_entity.id
_entity.type
_entity.pdbx_description
1 polymer ?
#
loop_
_entity_poly.entity_id
_entity_poly.type
_entity_poly.pdbx_seq_one_letter_code
_entity_poly.pdbx_strand_id
1 'polypeptide(L)'
;MLIMPFMAATVFSFTMRRPFWEAPFLFWVYAIADFLAFSNWEISRKIRMPEDEIEGLASYSKELGLFTSCVVVLVLRLLNTFLAWMVGVYLHLGPLYYGGLIVLFFGTLVGVLHFWLKPSRRTAKHLEAYGGWYIIFFYFVLAAELFRLHGVTFTGDAL
;
A
#
# COMPACT_ATOMS: atom_id res chain seq x y z
N MET A 1 0.43 -13.09 2.94
CA MET A 1 -0.42 -11.89 2.88
C MET A 1 -1.47 -11.91 1.75
N LEU A 2 -1.42 -12.84 0.78
CA LEU A 2 -2.48 -12.98 -0.24
C LEU A 2 -3.90 -13.21 0.34
N ILE A 3 -3.97 -13.61 1.61
CA ILE A 3 -5.21 -13.69 2.37
C ILE A 3 -6.00 -12.37 2.31
N MET A 4 -5.36 -11.19 2.29
CA MET A 4 -6.10 -9.91 2.30
C MET A 4 -7.03 -9.70 1.08
N PRO A 5 -6.55 -9.79 -0.18
CA PRO A 5 -7.44 -9.65 -1.34
C PRO A 5 -8.51 -10.76 -1.40
N PHE A 6 -8.20 -11.99 -0.97
CA PHE A 6 -9.20 -13.06 -0.88
C PHE A 6 -10.24 -12.81 0.23
N MET A 7 -9.84 -12.23 1.36
CA MET A 7 -10.76 -11.82 2.42
C MET A 7 -11.65 -10.68 1.97
N ALA A 8 -11.10 -9.68 1.27
CA ALA A 8 -11.91 -8.63 0.65
C ALA A 8 -12.93 -9.24 -0.33
N ALA A 9 -12.49 -10.16 -1.18
CA ALA A 9 -13.35 -10.81 -2.17
C ALA A 9 -14.43 -11.68 -1.51
N THR A 10 -14.10 -12.29 -0.35
CA THR A 10 -15.06 -12.99 0.50
C THR A 10 -16.11 -12.02 1.05
N VAL A 11 -15.70 -10.88 1.60
CA VAL A 11 -16.62 -9.84 2.08
C VAL A 11 -17.52 -9.34 0.94
N PHE A 12 -16.97 -9.10 -0.25
CA PHE A 12 -17.78 -8.80 -1.45
C PHE A 12 -18.82 -9.89 -1.71
N SER A 13 -18.42 -11.17 -1.66
CA SER A 13 -19.33 -12.28 -1.95
C SER A 13 -20.51 -12.35 -0.98
N PHE A 14 -20.24 -12.18 0.32
CA PHE A 14 -21.27 -12.21 1.36
C PHE A 14 -22.17 -10.97 1.31
N THR A 15 -21.63 -9.79 1.02
CA THR A 15 -22.38 -8.53 0.98
C THR A 15 -23.24 -8.40 -0.28
N MET A 16 -22.70 -8.77 -1.45
CA MET A 16 -23.40 -8.67 -2.73
C MET A 16 -24.20 -9.92 -3.08
N ARG A 17 -24.14 -10.98 -2.27
CA ARG A 17 -24.74 -12.31 -2.52
C ARG A 17 -24.41 -12.85 -3.91
N ARG A 18 -23.17 -12.64 -4.36
CA ARG A 18 -22.64 -13.10 -5.64
C ARG A 18 -21.32 -13.84 -5.40
N PRO A 19 -20.94 -14.79 -6.27
CA PRO A 19 -19.60 -15.36 -6.19
C PRO A 19 -18.50 -14.31 -6.32
N PHE A 20 -17.39 -14.50 -5.62
CA PHE A 20 -16.31 -13.48 -5.58
C PHE A 20 -15.67 -13.22 -6.94
N TRP A 21 -15.67 -14.19 -7.86
CA TRP A 21 -15.12 -14.02 -9.21
C TRP A 21 -15.96 -13.09 -10.10
N GLU A 22 -17.21 -12.78 -9.69
CA GLU A 22 -18.04 -11.76 -10.33
C GLU A 22 -17.74 -10.35 -9.83
N ALA A 23 -16.79 -10.19 -8.90
CA ALA A 23 -16.41 -8.87 -8.42
C ALA A 23 -15.89 -8.01 -9.60
N PRO A 24 -16.31 -6.73 -9.68
CA PRO A 24 -15.90 -5.85 -10.78
C PRO A 24 -14.38 -5.78 -10.91
N PHE A 25 -13.88 -5.57 -12.14
CA PHE A 25 -12.45 -5.45 -12.39
C PHE A 25 -11.76 -4.44 -11.45
N LEU A 26 -12.39 -3.28 -11.23
CA LEU A 26 -11.87 -2.23 -10.35
C LEU A 26 -11.67 -2.71 -8.91
N PHE A 27 -12.56 -3.58 -8.41
CA PHE A 27 -12.46 -4.16 -7.08
C PHE A 27 -11.14 -4.94 -6.93
N TRP A 28 -10.79 -5.76 -7.92
CA TRP A 28 -9.55 -6.52 -7.91
C TRP A 28 -8.32 -5.63 -8.03
N VAL A 29 -8.36 -4.62 -8.90
CA VAL A 29 -7.27 -3.63 -9.03
C VAL A 29 -7.00 -2.97 -7.68
N TYR A 30 -8.05 -2.52 -6.98
CA TYR A 30 -7.93 -1.88 -5.67
C TYR A 30 -7.45 -2.86 -4.58
N ALA A 31 -8.01 -4.07 -4.53
CA ALA A 31 -7.60 -5.09 -3.55
C ALA A 31 -6.12 -5.51 -3.72
N ILE A 32 -5.65 -5.61 -4.96
CA ILE A 32 -4.23 -5.88 -5.25
C ILE A 32 -3.37 -4.66 -4.92
N ALA A 33 -3.82 -3.44 -5.22
CA ALA A 33 -3.12 -2.23 -4.81
C ALA A 33 -2.89 -2.21 -3.29
N ASP A 34 -3.93 -2.44 -2.49
CA ASP A 34 -3.83 -2.50 -1.04
C ASP A 34 -2.89 -3.62 -0.57
N PHE A 35 -2.99 -4.82 -1.15
CA PHE A 35 -2.07 -5.93 -0.86
C PHE A 35 -0.60 -5.53 -1.08
N LEU A 36 -0.30 -4.81 -2.17
CA LEU A 36 1.06 -4.34 -2.46
C LEU A 36 1.51 -3.26 -1.47
N ALA A 37 0.62 -2.36 -1.05
CA ALA A 37 0.93 -1.34 -0.04
C ALA A 37 1.26 -1.97 1.32
N PHE A 38 0.47 -2.95 1.77
CA PHE A 38 0.73 -3.67 3.02
C PHE A 38 1.99 -4.54 2.93
N SER A 39 2.21 -5.22 1.80
CA SER A 39 3.43 -6.02 1.59
C SER A 39 4.68 -5.14 1.59
N ASN A 40 4.60 -3.96 0.97
CA ASN A 40 5.67 -2.96 0.99
C ASN A 40 6.01 -2.53 2.43
N TRP A 41 4.99 -2.23 3.25
CA TRP A 41 5.19 -1.88 4.66
C TRP A 41 5.76 -3.04 5.48
N GLU A 42 5.22 -4.26 5.31
CA GLU A 42 5.66 -5.44 6.05
C GLU A 42 7.12 -5.80 5.75
N ILE A 43 7.55 -5.69 4.48
CA ILE A 43 8.95 -5.87 4.10
C ILE A 43 9.80 -4.78 4.73
N SER A 44 9.40 -3.52 4.61
CA SER A 44 10.12 -2.37 5.19
C SER A 44 10.33 -2.51 6.70
N ARG A 45 9.32 -2.99 7.42
CA ARG A 45 9.39 -3.28 8.87
C ARG A 45 10.40 -4.37 9.24
N LYS A 46 10.69 -5.26 8.30
CA LYS A 46 11.57 -6.42 8.46
C LYS A 46 12.94 -6.24 7.78
N ILE A 47 13.26 -5.03 7.32
CA ILE A 47 14.62 -4.65 6.95
C ILE A 47 15.36 -4.26 8.23
N ARG A 48 16.41 -5.02 8.57
CA ARG A 48 17.23 -4.80 9.76
C ARG A 48 18.69 -4.67 9.39
N MET A 49 19.43 -3.93 10.22
CA MET A 49 20.88 -3.94 10.13
C MET A 49 21.42 -5.29 10.61
N PRO A 50 22.57 -5.77 10.10
CA PRO A 50 23.14 -7.07 10.48
C PRO A 50 23.28 -7.26 11.99
N GLU A 51 23.64 -6.19 12.72
CA GLU A 51 23.79 -6.17 14.17
C GLU A 51 22.47 -6.26 14.96
N ASP A 52 21.33 -5.99 14.32
CA ASP A 52 19.99 -6.07 14.92
C ASP A 52 19.24 -7.37 14.51
N GLU A 53 19.92 -8.29 13.82
CA GLU A 53 19.35 -9.59 13.45
C GLU A 53 19.18 -10.48 14.69
N ILE A 54 18.04 -11.17 14.78
CA ILE A 54 17.69 -12.02 15.92
C ILE A 54 17.71 -13.47 15.45
N GLU A 55 18.42 -14.33 16.17
CA GLU A 55 18.49 -15.76 15.88
C GLU A 55 17.08 -16.39 15.94
N GLY A 56 16.76 -17.24 14.96
CA GLY A 56 15.44 -17.87 14.83
C GLY A 56 14.33 -16.98 14.25
N LEU A 57 14.57 -15.68 14.02
CA LEU A 57 13.59 -14.81 13.38
C LEU A 57 13.93 -14.56 11.90
N ALA A 58 12.92 -14.70 11.02
CA ALA A 58 13.06 -14.39 9.61
C ALA A 58 12.96 -12.87 9.35
N SER A 59 13.91 -12.34 8.58
CA SER A 59 13.94 -10.97 8.09
C SER A 59 14.27 -10.96 6.60
N TYR A 60 13.75 -9.98 5.86
CA TYR A 60 14.02 -9.91 4.41
C TYR A 60 15.46 -9.47 4.14
N SER A 61 16.05 -8.64 5.02
CA SER A 61 17.45 -8.25 4.95
C SER A 61 18.40 -9.45 5.05
N LYS A 62 18.06 -10.46 5.87
CA LYS A 62 18.85 -11.69 6.01
C LYS A 62 18.74 -12.62 4.81
N GLU A 63 17.53 -12.84 4.30
CA GLU A 63 17.27 -13.80 3.21
C GLU A 63 17.64 -13.25 1.82
N LEU A 64 17.35 -11.96 1.56
CA LEU A 64 17.51 -11.34 0.25
C LEU A 64 18.72 -10.40 0.18
N GLY A 65 19.24 -9.98 1.33
CA GLY A 65 20.20 -8.88 1.44
C GLY A 65 19.53 -7.52 1.66
N LEU A 66 20.29 -6.61 2.27
CA LEU A 66 19.81 -5.30 2.70
C LEU A 66 19.28 -4.45 1.55
N PHE A 67 20.09 -4.32 0.48
CA PHE A 67 19.76 -3.46 -0.66
C PHE A 67 18.76 -4.11 -1.61
N THR A 68 18.83 -5.42 -1.80
CA THR A 68 17.82 -6.17 -2.57
C THR A 68 16.44 -6.00 -1.94
N SER A 69 16.33 -6.04 -0.61
CA SER A 69 15.08 -5.78 0.09
C SER A 69 14.54 -4.37 -0.20
N CYS A 70 15.41 -3.36 -0.29
CA CYS A 70 15.02 -2.00 -0.67
C CYS A 70 14.52 -1.92 -2.11
N VAL A 71 15.15 -2.63 -3.04
CA VAL A 71 14.69 -2.74 -4.44
C VAL A 71 13.30 -3.38 -4.49
N VAL A 72 13.07 -4.45 -3.74
CA VAL A 72 11.73 -5.09 -3.65
C VAL A 72 10.69 -4.10 -3.14
N VAL A 73 11.01 -3.34 -2.08
CA VAL A 73 10.13 -2.26 -1.58
C VAL A 73 9.81 -1.25 -2.69
N LEU A 74 10.81 -0.78 -3.45
CA LEU A 74 10.57 0.16 -4.55
C LEU A 74 9.70 -0.42 -5.66
N VAL A 75 9.95 -1.67 -6.07
CA VAL A 75 9.13 -2.35 -7.10
C VAL A 75 7.68 -2.48 -6.63
N LEU A 76 7.45 -2.91 -5.40
CA LEU A 76 6.11 -3.01 -4.83
C LEU A 76 5.43 -1.63 -4.75
N ARG A 77 6.19 -0.58 -4.42
CA ARG A 77 5.68 0.80 -4.40
C ARG A 77 5.26 1.27 -5.79
N LEU A 78 6.08 1.00 -6.81
CA LEU A 78 5.76 1.36 -8.20
C LEU A 78 4.50 0.65 -8.69
N LEU A 79 4.41 -0.67 -8.47
CA LEU A 79 3.24 -1.46 -8.84
C LEU A 79 1.98 -0.97 -8.09
N ASN A 80 2.08 -0.73 -6.78
CA ASN A 80 0.99 -0.18 -5.99
C ASN A 80 0.54 1.19 -6.52
N THR A 81 1.48 2.10 -6.81
CA THR A 81 1.18 3.45 -7.32
C THR A 81 0.53 3.39 -8.70
N PHE A 82 0.97 2.47 -9.55
CA PHE A 82 0.37 2.24 -10.86
C PHE A 82 -1.09 1.76 -10.76
N LEU A 83 -1.36 0.77 -9.90
CA LEU A 83 -2.73 0.29 -9.70
C LEU A 83 -3.62 1.36 -9.04
N ALA A 84 -3.09 2.12 -8.09
CA ALA A 84 -3.79 3.26 -7.51
C ALA A 84 -4.11 4.32 -8.57
N TRP A 85 -3.16 4.65 -9.44
CA TRP A 85 -3.40 5.56 -10.57
C TRP A 85 -4.51 5.03 -11.50
N MET A 86 -4.52 3.73 -11.82
CA MET A 86 -5.61 3.12 -12.61
C MET A 86 -6.98 3.28 -11.93
N VAL A 87 -7.05 3.13 -10.61
CA VAL A 87 -8.29 3.40 -9.84
C VAL A 87 -8.72 4.86 -10.00
N GLY A 88 -7.78 5.79 -9.89
CA GLY A 88 -8.04 7.22 -10.09
C GLY A 88 -8.58 7.55 -11.48
N VAL A 89 -7.99 6.95 -12.52
CA VAL A 89 -8.43 7.14 -13.91
C VAL A 89 -9.83 6.59 -14.12
N TYR A 90 -10.10 5.37 -13.64
CA TYR A 90 -11.39 4.71 -13.82
C TYR A 90 -12.53 5.43 -13.07
N LEU A 91 -12.25 5.97 -11.89
CA LEU A 91 -13.23 6.72 -11.08
C LEU A 91 -13.29 8.22 -11.43
N HIS A 92 -12.57 8.66 -12.46
CA HIS A 92 -12.47 10.07 -12.86
C HIS A 92 -12.12 11.01 -11.69
N LEU A 93 -11.19 10.58 -10.84
CA LEU A 93 -10.73 11.37 -9.70
C LEU A 93 -10.01 12.64 -10.17
N GLY A 94 -10.10 13.72 -9.40
CA GLY A 94 -9.55 15.01 -9.73
C GLY A 94 -8.10 15.22 -9.28
N PRO A 95 -7.56 16.44 -9.46
CA PRO A 95 -6.15 16.75 -9.25
C PRO A 95 -5.65 16.52 -7.82
N LEU A 96 -6.52 16.63 -6.81
CA LEU A 96 -6.16 16.40 -5.40
C LEU A 96 -5.70 14.97 -5.17
N TYR A 97 -6.37 13.99 -5.79
CA TYR A 97 -6.00 12.59 -5.71
C TYR A 97 -4.61 12.34 -6.30
N TYR A 98 -4.37 12.81 -7.53
CA TYR A 98 -3.09 12.62 -8.22
C TYR A 98 -1.96 13.38 -7.53
N GLY A 99 -2.21 14.59 -7.04
CA GLY A 99 -1.25 15.35 -6.24
C GLY A 99 -0.88 14.60 -4.97
N GLY A 100 -1.86 14.03 -4.26
CA GLY A 100 -1.63 13.17 -3.11
C GLY A 100 -0.81 11.93 -3.45
N LEU A 101 -1.15 11.21 -4.52
CA LEU A 101 -0.37 10.05 -4.98
C LEU A 101 1.10 10.40 -5.27
N ILE A 102 1.34 11.51 -5.96
CA ILE A 102 2.69 12.00 -6.27
C ILE A 102 3.46 12.29 -4.97
N VAL A 103 2.88 13.05 -4.04
CA VAL A 103 3.51 13.39 -2.75
C VAL A 103 3.83 12.12 -1.96
N LEU A 104 2.90 11.16 -1.90
CA LEU A 104 3.09 9.91 -1.18
C LEU A 104 4.18 9.04 -1.81
N PHE A 105 4.20 8.94 -3.15
CA PHE A 105 5.24 8.21 -3.87
C PHE A 105 6.62 8.80 -3.57
N PHE A 106 6.80 10.12 -3.78
CA PHE A 106 8.07 10.79 -3.53
C PHE A 106 8.47 10.76 -2.06
N GLY A 107 7.53 10.88 -1.12
CA GLY A 107 7.80 10.74 0.30
C GLY A 107 8.41 9.38 0.65
N THR A 108 7.87 8.29 0.10
CA THR A 108 8.43 6.95 0.30
C THR A 108 9.76 6.76 -0.42
N LEU A 109 9.93 7.34 -1.61
CA LEU A 109 11.19 7.30 -2.37
C LEU A 109 12.32 7.99 -1.59
N VAL A 110 12.06 9.15 -1.00
CA VAL A 110 13.03 9.86 -0.14
C VAL A 110 13.43 8.98 1.05
N GLY A 111 12.48 8.27 1.67
CA GLY A 111 12.76 7.32 2.74
C GLY A 111 13.75 6.22 2.32
N VAL A 112 13.49 5.60 1.16
CA VAL A 112 14.37 4.55 0.62
C VAL A 112 15.74 5.10 0.24
N LEU A 113 15.80 6.23 -0.48
CA LEU A 113 17.07 6.85 -0.88
C LEU A 113 17.91 7.27 0.33
N HIS A 114 17.28 7.84 1.37
CA HIS A 114 17.96 8.19 2.61
C HIS A 114 18.56 6.94 3.28
N PHE A 115 17.80 5.86 3.37
CA PHE A 115 18.34 4.60 3.88
C PHE A 115 19.49 4.06 3.02
N TRP A 116 19.38 4.13 1.70
CA TRP A 116 20.40 3.64 0.78
C TRP A 116 21.74 4.38 0.93
N LEU A 117 21.67 5.70 1.10
CA LEU A 117 22.83 6.57 1.24
C LEU A 117 23.45 6.51 2.64
N LYS A 118 22.63 6.27 3.67
CA LYS A 118 23.07 6.19 5.08
C LYS A 118 22.37 5.03 5.80
N PRO A 119 22.78 3.77 5.53
CA PRO A 119 22.18 2.61 6.19
C PRO A 119 22.48 2.64 7.69
N SER A 120 21.42 2.63 8.50
CA SER A 120 21.50 2.61 9.96
C SER A 120 20.20 2.09 10.55
N ARG A 121 20.22 1.67 11.81
CA ARG A 121 19.01 1.27 12.55
C ARG A 121 17.91 2.34 12.52
N ARG A 122 18.31 3.62 12.61
CA ARG A 122 17.36 4.76 12.59
C ARG A 122 16.72 4.92 11.20
N THR A 123 17.51 4.88 10.14
CA THR A 123 17.00 5.03 8.77
C THR A 123 16.18 3.80 8.34
N ALA A 124 16.50 2.59 8.83
CA ALA A 124 15.65 1.41 8.64
C ALA A 124 14.27 1.60 9.29
N LYS A 125 14.23 2.12 10.53
CA LYS A 125 12.96 2.42 11.21
C LYS A 125 12.13 3.48 10.47
N HIS A 126 12.78 4.43 9.80
CA HIS A 126 12.07 5.37 8.95
C HIS A 126 11.38 4.69 7.76
N LEU A 127 11.95 3.64 7.16
CA LEU A 127 11.29 2.90 6.06
C LEU A 127 9.92 2.36 6.49
N GLU A 128 9.85 1.76 7.68
CA GLU A 128 8.60 1.31 8.28
C GLU A 128 7.62 2.48 8.48
N ALA A 129 8.11 3.61 9.01
CA ALA A 129 7.28 4.79 9.24
C ALA A 129 6.72 5.36 7.93
N TYR A 130 7.55 5.52 6.90
CA TYR A 130 7.11 6.00 5.58
C TYR A 130 6.10 5.04 4.94
N GLY A 131 6.31 3.72 5.04
CA GLY A 131 5.35 2.72 4.57
C GLY A 131 4.01 2.80 5.30
N GLY A 132 4.03 3.00 6.62
CA GLY A 132 2.81 3.13 7.44
C GLY A 132 2.05 4.42 7.15
N TRP A 133 2.78 5.55 7.08
CA TRP A 133 2.20 6.84 6.72
C TRP A 133 1.59 6.81 5.32
N TYR A 134 2.24 6.15 4.37
CA TYR A 134 1.69 5.96 3.03
C TYR A 134 0.28 5.35 3.09
N ILE A 135 0.12 4.22 3.80
CA ILE A 135 -1.17 3.50 3.85
C ILE A 135 -2.26 4.41 4.42
N ILE A 136 -1.98 5.08 5.54
CA ILE A 136 -2.93 5.97 6.22
C ILE A 136 -3.33 7.14 5.30
N PHE A 137 -2.35 7.87 4.77
CA PHE A 137 -2.63 9.04 3.94
C PHE A 137 -3.22 8.69 2.58
N PHE A 138 -2.89 7.53 2.01
CA PHE A 138 -3.52 7.04 0.79
C PHE A 138 -5.03 6.90 0.98
N TYR A 139 -5.47 6.26 2.07
CA TYR A 139 -6.90 6.15 2.37
C TYR A 139 -7.56 7.51 2.59
N PHE A 140 -6.89 8.45 3.27
CA PHE A 140 -7.43 9.80 3.44
C PHE A 140 -7.56 10.56 2.11
N VAL A 141 -6.55 10.50 1.25
CA VAL A 141 -6.57 11.19 -0.06
C VAL A 141 -7.67 10.61 -0.95
N LEU A 142 -7.79 9.27 -1.00
CA LEU A 142 -8.84 8.62 -1.77
C LEU A 142 -10.23 8.94 -1.22
N ALA A 143 -10.44 8.80 0.09
CA ALA A 143 -11.72 9.10 0.73
C ALA A 143 -12.11 10.57 0.57
N ALA A 144 -11.18 11.50 0.77
CA ALA A 144 -11.41 12.93 0.60
C ALA A 144 -11.86 13.26 -0.82
N GLU A 145 -11.23 12.66 -1.84
CA GLU A 145 -11.62 12.90 -3.23
C GLU A 145 -12.96 12.26 -3.58
N LEU A 146 -13.23 11.05 -3.08
CA LEU A 146 -14.53 10.41 -3.25
C LEU A 146 -15.65 11.23 -2.62
N PHE A 147 -15.45 11.73 -1.40
CA PHE A 147 -16.42 12.62 -0.74
C PHE A 147 -16.57 13.96 -1.47
N ARG A 148 -15.49 14.51 -2.04
CA ARG A 148 -15.55 15.73 -2.84
C ARG A 148 -16.40 15.56 -4.10
N LEU A 149 -16.33 14.40 -4.75
CA LEU A 149 -17.04 14.11 -5.99
C LEU A 149 -18.48 13.64 -5.79
N HIS A 150 -18.71 12.77 -4.81
CA HIS A 150 -20.01 12.09 -4.63
C HIS A 150 -20.80 12.64 -3.43
N GLY A 151 -20.22 13.54 -2.64
CA GLY A 151 -20.76 13.92 -1.34
C GLY A 151 -20.64 12.80 -0.31
N VAL A 152 -21.16 13.03 0.89
CA VAL A 152 -21.33 11.98 1.90
C VAL A 152 -22.77 11.49 1.82
N THR A 153 -23.02 10.42 1.08
CA THR A 153 -24.35 9.79 1.00
C THR A 153 -24.52 8.77 2.11
N PHE A 154 -25.15 9.18 3.21
CA PHE A 154 -25.68 8.25 4.22
C PHE A 154 -27.07 7.75 3.81
N THR A 155 -27.22 7.16 2.62
CA THR A 155 -28.47 6.46 2.29
C THR A 155 -28.42 5.08 2.94
N GLY A 156 -28.75 5.05 4.23
CA GLY A 156 -29.11 3.84 4.95
C GLY A 156 -30.56 3.47 4.64
N ASP A 157 -30.81 2.96 3.44
CA ASP A 157 -31.97 2.08 3.27
C ASP A 157 -31.50 0.68 3.62
N ALA A 158 -31.75 0.32 4.87
CA ALA A 158 -31.64 -1.04 5.36
C ALA A 158 -32.48 -1.96 4.45
N LEU A 159 -31.81 -2.94 3.84
CA LEU A 159 -32.42 -4.16 3.32
C LEU A 159 -31.87 -5.36 4.09
#